data_AF-A0A7S2F6P7-F1
#
_entry.id   AF-A0A7S2F6P7-F1
#
_cell.length_a   1.000
_cell.length_b   1.000
_cell.length_c   1.000
_cell.angle_alpha   90.00
_cell.angle_beta   90.00
_cell.angle_gamma   90.00
#
_symmetry.space_group_name_H-M   'P 1'
#
loop_
_entity.id
_entity.type
_entity.pdbx_description
1 polymer ?
#
loop_
_entity_poly.entity_id
_entity_poly.type
_entity_poly.pdbx_seq_one_letter_code
_entity_poly.pdbx_strand_id
1 'polypeptide(L)'
;VDDLIAAFQRSFPRSTRPSSRAAFLFKASGAPVARVDFEAALDATEECLSRFPQGPFFAGEALSAADICWAPFLERYAAQLPALHAGLSPRDSSRWPRLAGWYSAMETDVACYSSRVQGDGQSWRKVLAMAGYGNAGSVPVGLSLEDGGDDFNGGTAESWASYAELRPWLAPTADQECAARLLRNRGPIIADAIRKGGAECETADVAMREVIGALLECETAVVPPSVDDLTPPARRLVLFLDDRICVPRDMGRSSACALRRLASNLS
;
A
#
# COMPACT_ATOMS: atom_id res chain seq x y z
N VAL A 1 20.92 -12.39 -13.32
CA VAL A 1 19.83 -11.38 -13.18
C VAL A 1 18.88 -11.47 -14.37
N ASP A 2 19.36 -11.41 -15.61
CA ASP A 2 18.51 -11.49 -16.81
C ASP A 2 17.61 -12.73 -16.85
N ASP A 3 18.14 -13.90 -16.47
CA ASP A 3 17.36 -15.13 -16.39
C ASP A 3 16.20 -15.05 -15.37
N LEU A 4 16.36 -14.31 -14.28
CA LEU A 4 15.33 -14.10 -13.26
C LEU A 4 14.25 -13.14 -13.75
N ILE A 5 14.64 -12.13 -14.53
CA ILE A 5 13.71 -11.22 -15.21
C ILE A 5 12.95 -11.96 -16.32
N ALA A 6 13.60 -12.86 -17.05
CA ALA A 6 12.93 -13.72 -18.03
C ALA A 6 12.04 -14.78 -17.35
N ALA A 7 12.40 -15.25 -16.15
CA ALA A 7 11.57 -16.14 -15.35
C ALA A 7 10.27 -15.45 -14.90
N PHE A 8 10.35 -14.16 -14.52
CA PHE A 8 9.17 -13.33 -14.24
C PHE A 8 8.14 -13.46 -15.36
N GLN A 9 8.50 -13.15 -16.61
CA GLN A 9 7.56 -13.17 -17.75
C GLN A 9 6.90 -14.54 -18.00
N ARG A 10 7.57 -15.63 -17.59
CA ARG A 10 7.09 -17.00 -17.80
C ARG A 10 6.21 -17.52 -16.66
N SER A 11 6.34 -16.93 -15.46
CA SER A 11 5.70 -17.43 -14.25
C SER A 11 4.26 -16.94 -14.07
N PHE A 12 3.87 -15.84 -14.72
CA PHE A 12 2.52 -15.30 -14.57
C PHE A 12 1.48 -16.13 -15.31
N PRO A 13 0.25 -16.22 -14.77
CA PRO A 13 -0.85 -16.91 -15.44
C PRO A 13 -1.05 -16.39 -16.86
N ARG A 14 -1.28 -17.31 -17.81
CA ARG A 14 -1.48 -16.96 -19.23
C ARG A 14 -2.91 -16.51 -19.51
N SER A 15 -3.10 -15.84 -20.65
CA SER A 15 -4.42 -15.34 -21.10
C SER A 15 -5.13 -14.42 -20.10
N THR A 16 -4.33 -13.77 -19.26
CA THR A 16 -4.77 -12.74 -18.33
C THR A 16 -4.72 -11.36 -18.96
N ARG A 17 -5.56 -10.47 -18.44
CA ARG A 17 -5.56 -9.08 -18.87
C ARG A 17 -4.53 -8.26 -18.07
N PRO A 18 -3.62 -7.51 -18.73
CA PRO A 18 -2.83 -6.51 -18.03
C PRO A 18 -3.76 -5.39 -17.54
N SER A 19 -3.68 -5.08 -16.25
CA SER A 19 -4.46 -4.03 -15.62
C SER A 19 -3.58 -3.29 -14.61
N SER A 20 -3.60 -1.97 -14.63
CA SER A 20 -2.90 -1.16 -13.63
C SER A 20 -3.47 -1.39 -12.22
N ARG A 21 -4.74 -1.82 -12.12
CA ARG A 21 -5.48 -2.03 -10.87
C ARG A 21 -5.42 -3.47 -10.35
N ALA A 22 -5.26 -4.44 -11.25
CA ALA A 22 -5.39 -5.87 -10.93
C ALA A 22 -4.56 -6.71 -11.91
N ALA A 23 -3.24 -6.49 -11.93
CA ALA A 23 -2.36 -7.08 -12.92
C ALA A 23 -2.38 -8.62 -12.81
N PHE A 24 -2.77 -9.28 -13.90
CA PHE A 24 -2.78 -10.73 -14.02
C PHE A 24 -3.72 -11.46 -13.04
N LEU A 25 -4.68 -10.74 -12.46
CA LEU A 25 -5.66 -11.35 -11.54
C LEU A 25 -6.89 -11.94 -12.24
N PHE A 26 -7.15 -11.46 -13.47
CA PHE A 26 -8.35 -11.77 -14.21
C PHE A 26 -8.03 -12.19 -15.65
N LYS A 27 -8.83 -13.12 -16.15
CA LYS A 27 -8.83 -13.53 -17.56
C LYS A 27 -9.38 -12.40 -18.44
N ALA A 28 -9.14 -12.47 -19.74
CA ALA A 28 -9.74 -11.53 -20.70
C ALA A 28 -11.28 -11.47 -20.63
N SER A 29 -11.93 -12.57 -20.20
CA SER A 29 -13.37 -12.64 -19.97
C SER A 29 -13.86 -11.89 -18.72
N GLY A 30 -12.96 -11.40 -17.87
CA GLY A 30 -13.29 -10.80 -16.57
C GLY A 30 -13.41 -11.81 -15.43
N ALA A 31 -13.39 -13.12 -15.71
CA ALA A 31 -13.38 -14.15 -14.67
C ALA A 31 -12.06 -14.11 -13.88
N PRO A 32 -12.08 -14.33 -12.55
CA PRO A 32 -10.87 -14.53 -11.77
C PRO A 32 -10.01 -15.66 -12.36
N VAL A 33 -8.70 -15.50 -12.28
CA VAL A 33 -7.76 -16.61 -12.51
C VAL A 33 -7.98 -17.68 -11.42
N ALA A 34 -7.74 -18.95 -11.75
CA ALA A 34 -7.98 -20.02 -10.79
C ALA A 34 -6.89 -20.02 -9.71
N ARG A 35 -7.26 -20.39 -8.47
CA ARG A 35 -6.32 -20.50 -7.34
C ARG A 35 -5.06 -21.30 -7.70
N VAL A 36 -5.21 -22.43 -8.37
CA VAL A 36 -4.09 -23.31 -8.77
C VAL A 36 -3.07 -22.62 -9.68
N ASP A 37 -3.52 -21.68 -10.53
CA ASP A 37 -2.62 -20.95 -11.43
C ASP A 37 -1.78 -19.92 -10.65
N PHE A 38 -2.35 -19.30 -9.62
CA PHE A 38 -1.58 -18.42 -8.73
C PHE A 38 -0.61 -19.22 -7.86
N GLU A 39 -1.05 -20.35 -7.31
CA GLU A 39 -0.18 -21.24 -6.55
C GLU A 39 1.03 -21.67 -7.38
N ALA A 40 0.83 -22.06 -8.64
CA ALA A 40 1.94 -22.39 -9.55
C ALA A 40 2.88 -21.20 -9.80
N ALA A 41 2.35 -19.98 -9.91
CA ALA A 41 3.17 -18.77 -10.05
C ALA A 41 3.98 -18.46 -8.79
N LEU A 42 3.40 -18.65 -7.60
CA LEU A 42 4.08 -18.47 -6.32
C LEU A 42 5.13 -19.57 -6.09
N ASP A 43 4.83 -20.82 -6.45
CA ASP A 43 5.78 -21.94 -6.42
C ASP A 43 6.99 -21.66 -7.35
N ALA A 44 6.76 -21.13 -8.55
CA ALA A 44 7.84 -20.73 -9.46
C ALA A 44 8.67 -19.54 -8.93
N THR A 45 8.02 -18.62 -8.20
CA THR A 45 8.69 -17.49 -7.54
C THR A 45 9.59 -17.96 -6.40
N GLU A 46 9.08 -18.85 -5.54
CA GLU A 46 9.83 -19.52 -4.48
C GLU A 46 11.04 -20.28 -5.05
N GLU A 47 10.86 -21.01 -6.16
CA GLU A 47 11.96 -21.68 -6.86
C GLU A 47 13.03 -20.67 -7.32
N CYS A 48 12.62 -19.53 -7.89
CA CYS A 48 13.57 -18.50 -8.32
C CYS A 48 14.39 -17.94 -7.15
N LEU A 49 13.73 -17.66 -6.01
CA LEU A 49 14.42 -17.22 -4.78
C LEU A 49 15.34 -18.31 -4.21
N SER A 50 15.03 -19.59 -4.43
CA SER A 50 15.86 -20.70 -3.93
C SER A 50 17.21 -20.85 -4.64
N ARG A 51 17.36 -20.28 -5.85
CA ARG A 51 18.59 -20.36 -6.66
C ARG A 51 19.77 -19.61 -6.03
N PHE A 52 19.51 -18.63 -5.19
CA PHE A 52 20.52 -17.80 -4.53
C PHE A 52 20.29 -17.79 -3.02
N PRO A 53 20.57 -18.91 -2.33
CA PRO A 53 20.16 -19.11 -0.93
C PRO A 53 20.90 -18.25 0.09
N GLN A 54 21.93 -17.51 -0.31
CA GLN A 54 22.75 -16.66 0.54
C GLN A 54 22.02 -15.41 1.08
N GLY A 55 20.85 -15.07 0.55
CA GLY A 55 20.07 -13.95 1.06
C GLY A 55 18.60 -13.97 0.65
N PRO A 56 17.84 -12.95 1.07
CA PRO A 56 16.39 -12.91 0.89
C PRO A 56 15.95 -12.41 -0.49
N PHE A 57 16.86 -11.83 -1.28
CA PHE A 57 16.55 -11.23 -2.58
C PHE A 57 16.79 -12.19 -3.73
N PHE A 58 16.22 -11.90 -4.89
CA PHE A 58 16.34 -12.76 -6.07
C PHE A 58 17.78 -13.01 -6.53
N ALA A 59 18.73 -12.14 -6.19
CA ALA A 59 20.16 -12.30 -6.50
C ALA A 59 21.02 -12.57 -5.25
N GLY A 60 20.42 -12.97 -4.13
CA GLY A 60 21.10 -13.28 -2.87
C GLY A 60 20.95 -12.17 -1.82
N GLU A 61 22.06 -11.66 -1.31
CA GLU A 61 22.10 -10.76 -0.14
C GLU A 61 21.64 -9.33 -0.44
N ALA A 62 21.79 -8.85 -1.67
CA ALA A 62 21.52 -7.47 -2.03
C ALA A 62 20.32 -7.35 -2.97
N LEU A 63 19.56 -6.26 -2.80
CA LEU A 63 18.50 -5.85 -3.71
C LEU A 63 19.04 -5.77 -5.15
N SER A 64 18.31 -6.33 -6.11
CA SER A 64 18.71 -6.41 -7.51
C SER A 64 17.64 -5.89 -8.47
N ALA A 65 18.00 -5.75 -9.74
CA ALA A 65 17.03 -5.42 -10.79
C ALA A 65 15.91 -6.47 -10.90
N ALA A 66 16.16 -7.73 -10.53
CA ALA A 66 15.10 -8.73 -10.47
C ALA A 66 14.04 -8.32 -9.44
N ASP A 67 14.43 -8.02 -8.20
CA ASP A 67 13.51 -7.59 -7.14
C ASP A 67 12.66 -6.38 -7.59
N ILE A 68 13.27 -5.41 -8.26
CA ILE A 68 12.58 -4.24 -8.83
C ILE A 68 11.53 -4.64 -9.87
N CYS A 69 11.81 -5.64 -10.72
CA CYS A 69 10.84 -6.15 -11.70
C CYS A 69 9.68 -6.90 -11.04
N TRP A 70 9.95 -7.70 -10.01
CA TRP A 70 8.95 -8.52 -9.33
C TRP A 70 8.08 -7.73 -8.34
N ALA A 71 8.65 -6.72 -7.67
CA ALA A 71 8.01 -6.02 -6.56
C ALA A 71 6.62 -5.44 -6.86
N PRO A 72 6.36 -4.76 -8.01
CA PRO A 72 5.03 -4.23 -8.29
C PRO A 72 3.92 -5.28 -8.34
N PHE A 73 4.25 -6.55 -8.56
CA PHE A 73 3.28 -7.64 -8.66
C PHE A 73 3.11 -8.35 -7.32
N LEU A 74 4.22 -8.70 -6.67
CA LEU A 74 4.22 -9.32 -5.35
C LEU A 74 3.51 -8.42 -4.33
N GLU A 75 3.82 -7.12 -4.31
CA GLU A 75 3.16 -6.14 -3.46
C GLU A 75 1.62 -6.19 -3.57
N ARG A 76 1.11 -6.25 -4.80
CA ARG A 76 -0.34 -6.34 -5.05
C ARG A 76 -0.88 -7.72 -4.65
N TYR A 77 -0.14 -8.79 -4.91
CA TYR A 77 -0.57 -10.15 -4.59
C TYR A 77 -0.71 -10.37 -3.09
N ALA A 78 0.15 -9.77 -2.27
CA ALA A 78 0.04 -9.82 -0.82
C ALA A 78 -1.32 -9.35 -0.29
N ALA A 79 -1.89 -8.29 -0.89
CA ALA A 79 -3.19 -7.74 -0.49
C ALA A 79 -4.37 -8.34 -1.27
N GLN A 80 -4.19 -8.63 -2.56
CA GLN A 80 -5.30 -8.94 -3.48
C GLN A 80 -5.60 -10.44 -3.59
N LEU A 81 -4.60 -11.33 -3.43
CA LEU A 81 -4.85 -12.77 -3.48
C LEU A 81 -5.71 -13.27 -2.31
N PRO A 82 -5.49 -12.85 -1.05
CA PRO A 82 -6.36 -13.26 0.05
C PRO A 82 -7.82 -12.82 -0.12
N ALA A 83 -8.04 -11.66 -0.77
CA ALA A 83 -9.37 -11.14 -1.07
C ALA A 83 -10.11 -11.94 -2.16
N LEU A 84 -9.36 -12.50 -3.12
CA LEU A 84 -9.89 -13.32 -4.21
C LEU A 84 -10.00 -14.81 -3.86
N HIS A 85 -9.08 -15.31 -3.04
CA HIS A 85 -8.92 -16.71 -2.70
C HIS A 85 -8.62 -16.82 -1.21
N ALA A 86 -9.63 -17.17 -0.41
CA ALA A 86 -9.50 -17.33 1.03
C ALA A 86 -8.32 -18.26 1.39
N GLY A 87 -7.43 -17.81 2.27
CA GLY A 87 -6.25 -18.56 2.69
C GLY A 87 -5.16 -18.69 1.62
N LEU A 88 -5.17 -17.89 0.55
CA LEU A 88 -4.06 -17.78 -0.39
C LEU A 88 -3.26 -16.51 -0.07
N SER A 89 -2.23 -16.66 0.76
CA SER A 89 -1.32 -15.55 1.10
C SER A 89 0.09 -15.87 0.61
N PRO A 90 0.71 -15.02 -0.23
CA PRO A 90 2.11 -15.20 -0.63
C PRO A 90 3.10 -14.99 0.54
N ARG A 91 2.61 -14.58 1.72
CA ARG A 91 3.37 -14.47 2.97
C ARG A 91 3.30 -15.71 3.84
N ASP A 92 2.60 -16.76 3.40
CA ASP A 92 2.52 -18.03 4.15
C ASP A 92 3.89 -18.72 4.17
N SER A 93 4.62 -18.52 5.26
CA SER A 93 5.96 -19.09 5.45
C SER A 93 5.97 -20.61 5.60
N SER A 94 4.81 -21.24 5.84
CA SER A 94 4.71 -22.70 5.88
C SER A 94 4.81 -23.33 4.48
N ARG A 95 4.43 -22.58 3.44
CA ARG A 95 4.48 -23.02 2.04
C ARG A 95 5.55 -22.32 1.21
N TRP A 96 5.72 -21.01 1.36
CA TRP A 96 6.67 -20.19 0.60
C TRP A 96 7.61 -19.42 1.54
N PRO A 97 8.50 -20.13 2.27
CA PRO A 97 9.36 -19.50 3.28
C PRO A 97 10.31 -18.45 2.70
N ARG A 98 10.84 -18.65 1.49
CA ARG A 98 11.75 -17.66 0.88
C ARG A 98 11.01 -16.44 0.38
N LEU A 99 9.82 -16.63 -0.19
CA LEU A 99 8.96 -15.52 -0.59
C LEU A 99 8.50 -14.70 0.62
N ALA A 100 8.13 -15.35 1.73
CA ALA A 100 7.85 -14.68 2.99
C ALA A 100 9.08 -13.90 3.50
N GLY A 101 10.27 -14.49 3.41
CA GLY A 101 11.54 -13.83 3.72
C GLY A 101 11.85 -12.62 2.83
N TRP A 102 11.52 -12.70 1.53
CA TRP A 102 11.63 -11.60 0.59
C TRP A 102 10.75 -10.41 0.98
N TYR A 103 9.47 -10.65 1.34
CA TYR A 103 8.61 -9.58 1.83
C TYR A 103 9.17 -8.92 3.09
N SER A 104 9.61 -9.73 4.06
CA SER A 104 10.22 -9.21 5.29
C SER A 104 11.42 -8.33 4.97
N ALA A 105 12.34 -8.78 4.11
CA ALA A 105 13.54 -8.03 3.76
C ALA A 105 13.22 -6.75 2.97
N MET A 106 12.24 -6.77 2.06
CA MET A 106 11.79 -5.56 1.38
C MET A 106 11.23 -4.53 2.36
N GLU A 107 10.51 -4.97 3.39
CA GLU A 107 9.89 -4.10 4.40
C GLU A 107 10.91 -3.54 5.41
N THR A 108 11.89 -4.34 5.82
CA THR A 108 12.85 -3.97 6.86
C THR A 108 14.12 -3.32 6.30
N ASP A 109 14.62 -3.81 5.17
CA ASP A 109 15.98 -3.49 4.72
C ASP A 109 15.97 -2.48 3.56
N VAL A 110 14.82 -2.28 2.90
CA VAL A 110 14.69 -1.41 1.73
C VAL A 110 13.85 -0.19 2.07
N ALA A 111 14.47 0.81 2.69
CA ALA A 111 13.81 2.03 3.18
C ALA A 111 12.96 2.76 2.13
N CYS A 112 13.39 2.79 0.86
CA CYS A 112 12.60 3.42 -0.21
C CYS A 112 11.34 2.63 -0.56
N TYR A 113 11.36 1.31 -0.38
CA TYR A 113 10.20 0.47 -0.57
C TYR A 113 9.18 0.73 0.53
N SER A 114 9.54 0.45 1.78
CA SER A 114 8.66 0.58 2.94
C SER A 114 8.12 2.00 3.14
N SER A 115 8.90 3.03 2.79
CA SER A 115 8.47 4.41 2.96
C SER A 115 7.60 4.95 1.83
N ARG A 116 7.87 4.57 0.56
CA ARG A 116 7.29 5.24 -0.62
C ARG A 116 6.55 4.34 -1.58
N VAL A 117 7.04 3.12 -1.81
CA VAL A 117 6.58 2.24 -2.90
C VAL A 117 5.55 1.23 -2.41
N GLN A 118 5.72 0.73 -1.19
CA GLN A 118 4.79 -0.19 -0.56
C GLN A 118 3.39 0.45 -0.52
N GLY A 119 2.38 -0.31 -0.91
CA GLY A 119 0.99 0.07 -0.76
C GLY A 119 0.44 -0.32 0.61
N ASP A 120 -0.88 -0.25 0.75
CA ASP A 120 -1.58 -0.82 1.90
C ASP A 120 -2.78 -1.65 1.44
N GLY A 121 -3.20 -2.59 2.28
CA GLY A 121 -4.28 -3.51 2.00
C GLY A 121 -5.60 -2.80 1.73
N GLN A 122 -5.91 -1.74 2.48
CA GLN A 122 -7.13 -0.96 2.27
C GLN A 122 -7.18 -0.33 0.87
N SER A 123 -6.10 0.28 0.41
CA SER A 123 -5.99 0.89 -0.92
C SER A 123 -6.05 -0.17 -2.01
N TRP A 124 -5.32 -1.28 -1.85
CA TRP A 124 -5.29 -2.35 -2.84
C TRP A 124 -6.64 -3.08 -2.96
N ARG A 125 -7.36 -3.30 -1.85
CA ARG A 125 -8.72 -3.85 -1.84
C ARG A 125 -9.73 -2.85 -2.40
N LYS A 126 -9.62 -1.56 -2.04
CA LYS A 126 -10.47 -0.51 -2.62
C LYS A 126 -10.33 -0.47 -4.14
N VAL A 127 -9.11 -0.58 -4.65
CA VAL A 127 -8.85 -0.65 -6.09
C VAL A 127 -9.49 -1.87 -6.76
N LEU A 128 -9.65 -3.00 -6.04
CA LEU A 128 -10.43 -4.15 -6.52
C LEU A 128 -11.94 -3.86 -6.55
N ALA A 129 -12.47 -3.04 -5.64
CA ALA A 129 -13.90 -2.74 -5.52
C ALA A 129 -14.36 -1.57 -6.41
N MET A 130 -13.45 -0.67 -6.81
CA MET A 130 -13.79 0.48 -7.66
C MET A 130 -14.28 0.04 -9.04
N ALA A 131 -15.43 0.56 -9.46
CA ALA A 131 -16.05 0.29 -10.76
C ALA A 131 -15.05 0.43 -11.92
N GLY A 132 -15.01 -0.60 -12.78
CA GLY A 132 -14.14 -0.66 -13.95
C GLY A 132 -12.92 -1.56 -13.77
N TYR A 133 -13.14 -2.87 -13.55
CA TYR A 133 -12.16 -3.94 -13.79
C TYR A 133 -11.44 -3.67 -15.10
N GLY A 134 -10.21 -3.15 -15.00
CA GLY A 134 -9.40 -2.72 -16.14
C GLY A 134 -10.15 -1.93 -17.22
N ASN A 135 -11.18 -1.13 -16.93
CA ASN A 135 -12.00 -0.33 -17.88
C ASN A 135 -13.31 -0.94 -18.43
N ALA A 136 -13.92 -2.02 -17.89
CA ALA A 136 -15.30 -2.40 -18.30
C ALA A 136 -16.09 -3.42 -17.43
N GLY A 137 -15.48 -4.15 -16.49
CA GLY A 137 -16.17 -5.29 -15.83
C GLY A 137 -17.01 -4.95 -14.59
N SER A 138 -17.79 -5.93 -14.13
CA SER A 138 -18.53 -5.97 -12.85
C SER A 138 -17.70 -6.60 -11.73
N VAL A 139 -18.05 -6.33 -10.47
CA VAL A 139 -17.39 -6.90 -9.29
C VAL A 139 -17.52 -8.42 -9.24
N PRO A 140 -16.42 -9.22 -9.19
CA PRO A 140 -16.48 -10.65 -9.03
C PRO A 140 -17.31 -11.04 -7.82
N VAL A 141 -18.21 -11.98 -8.05
CA VAL A 141 -18.97 -12.63 -6.98
C VAL A 141 -18.01 -13.35 -6.05
N GLY A 142 -18.10 -13.09 -4.74
CA GLY A 142 -17.29 -13.75 -3.72
C GLY A 142 -15.97 -13.05 -3.36
N LEU A 143 -15.73 -11.80 -3.80
CA LEU A 143 -14.67 -10.97 -3.26
C LEU A 143 -14.91 -10.71 -1.77
N SER A 144 -14.00 -11.19 -0.92
CA SER A 144 -13.97 -10.75 0.47
C SER A 144 -13.18 -9.44 0.54
N LEU A 145 -13.87 -8.35 0.84
CA LEU A 145 -13.25 -7.05 1.11
C LEU A 145 -13.03 -6.83 2.62
N GLU A 146 -13.34 -7.83 3.45
CA GLU A 146 -13.11 -7.74 4.89
C GLU A 146 -11.63 -7.47 5.18
N ASP A 147 -11.38 -6.68 6.22
CA ASP A 147 -10.03 -6.31 6.62
C ASP A 147 -9.26 -7.55 7.07
N GLY A 148 -8.47 -8.10 6.14
CA GLY A 148 -7.59 -9.23 6.37
C GLY A 148 -6.39 -8.92 7.25
N GLY A 149 -6.56 -8.10 8.29
CA GLY A 149 -5.54 -7.80 9.30
C GLY A 149 -4.24 -7.30 8.68
N ASP A 150 -4.30 -6.24 7.87
CA ASP A 150 -3.07 -5.60 7.44
C ASP A 150 -2.61 -4.74 8.63
N ASP A 151 -1.60 -5.20 9.35
CA ASP A 151 -0.96 -4.39 10.39
C ASP A 151 -0.51 -3.10 9.72
N PHE A 152 -1.14 -1.99 10.10
CA PHE A 152 -0.86 -0.64 9.64
C PHE A 152 0.49 -0.17 10.20
N ASN A 153 1.55 -0.90 9.89
CA ASN A 153 2.91 -0.52 10.22
C ASN A 153 3.42 0.37 9.09
N GLY A 154 3.56 1.66 9.37
CA GLY A 154 4.13 2.66 8.47
C GLY A 154 5.65 2.55 8.29
N GLY A 155 6.26 1.44 8.70
CA GLY A 155 7.70 1.32 8.88
C GLY A 155 8.17 2.04 10.14
N THR A 156 9.47 1.95 10.42
CA THR A 156 10.06 2.57 11.61
C THR A 156 10.55 3.98 11.34
N ALA A 157 10.79 4.76 12.40
CA ALA A 157 11.39 6.08 12.28
C ALA A 157 12.79 6.02 11.64
N GLU A 158 13.54 4.94 11.89
CA GLU A 158 14.84 4.66 11.29
C GLU A 158 14.71 4.42 9.78
N SER A 159 13.71 3.66 9.34
CA SER A 159 13.43 3.45 7.91
C SER A 159 13.10 4.77 7.22
N TRP A 160 12.29 5.63 7.85
CA TRP A 160 12.01 6.96 7.30
C TRP A 160 13.26 7.83 7.24
N ALA A 161 14.08 7.86 8.30
CA ALA A 161 15.31 8.63 8.35
C ALA A 161 16.29 8.19 7.24
N SER A 162 16.47 6.89 7.05
CA SER A 162 17.28 6.34 5.95
C SER A 162 16.71 6.72 4.57
N TYR A 163 15.38 6.71 4.41
CA TYR A 163 14.74 7.18 3.19
C TYR A 163 14.92 8.69 2.97
N ALA A 164 14.85 9.50 4.02
CA ALA A 164 14.94 10.95 3.95
C ALA A 164 16.39 11.46 3.76
N GLU A 165 17.39 10.70 4.19
CA GLU A 165 18.82 11.09 4.18
C GLU A 165 19.29 11.65 2.83
N LEU A 166 18.89 11.01 1.72
CA LEU A 166 19.29 11.40 0.37
C LEU A 166 18.28 12.34 -0.33
N ARG A 167 17.29 12.86 0.40
CA ARG A 167 16.12 13.55 -0.16
C ARG A 167 15.79 14.82 0.63
N PRO A 168 16.59 15.89 0.47
CA PRO A 168 16.46 17.12 1.27
C PRO A 168 15.13 17.87 1.08
N TRP A 169 14.32 17.50 0.10
CA TRP A 169 12.99 18.07 -0.15
C TRP A 169 11.86 17.35 0.62
N LEU A 170 12.16 16.24 1.29
CA LEU A 170 11.22 15.55 2.18
C LEU A 170 11.23 16.20 3.55
N ALA A 171 10.10 16.07 4.25
CA ALA A 171 10.03 16.48 5.64
C ALA A 171 10.88 15.56 6.56
N PRO A 172 11.37 16.08 7.70
CA PRO A 172 12.11 15.31 8.70
C PRO A 172 11.40 14.02 9.15
N THR A 173 10.07 14.04 9.26
CA THR A 173 9.26 12.87 9.66
C THR A 173 8.19 12.51 8.64
N ALA A 174 7.72 11.26 8.69
CA ALA A 174 6.65 10.78 7.83
C ALA A 174 5.33 11.55 8.03
N ASP A 175 5.01 11.89 9.28
CA ASP A 175 3.86 12.67 9.71
C ASP A 175 3.92 14.11 9.15
N GLN A 176 5.09 14.75 9.24
CA GLN A 176 5.30 16.06 8.63
C GLN A 176 5.26 16.00 7.10
N GLU A 177 5.72 14.92 6.45
CA GLU A 177 5.55 14.77 5.00
C GLU A 177 4.07 14.62 4.66
N CYS A 178 3.28 13.91 5.47
CA CYS A 178 1.83 13.85 5.32
C CYS A 178 1.20 15.25 5.41
N ALA A 179 1.55 16.01 6.46
CA ALA A 179 1.11 17.39 6.64
C ALA A 179 1.49 18.28 5.43
N ALA A 180 2.74 18.18 4.96
CA ALA A 180 3.23 18.92 3.80
C ALA A 180 2.47 18.56 2.52
N ARG A 181 2.11 17.28 2.33
CA ARG A 181 1.31 16.82 1.18
C ARG A 181 -0.11 17.37 1.21
N LEU A 182 -0.75 17.36 2.37
CA LEU A 182 -2.09 17.94 2.57
C LEU A 182 -2.05 19.45 2.32
N LEU A 183 -1.05 20.16 2.86
CA LEU A 183 -0.90 21.60 2.67
C LEU A 183 -0.70 21.96 1.19
N ARG A 184 0.22 21.28 0.50
CA ARG A 184 0.51 21.51 -0.94
C ARG A 184 -0.71 21.28 -1.83
N ASN A 185 -1.59 20.36 -1.46
CA ASN A 185 -2.79 19.99 -2.23
C ASN A 185 -4.10 20.47 -1.58
N ARG A 186 -4.02 21.41 -0.63
CA ARG A 186 -5.15 21.83 0.22
C ARG A 186 -6.37 22.24 -0.60
N GLY A 187 -6.20 23.09 -1.60
CA GLY A 187 -7.32 23.60 -2.42
C GLY A 187 -8.10 22.49 -3.13
N PRO A 188 -7.45 21.66 -3.96
CA PRO A 188 -8.09 20.50 -4.59
C PRO A 188 -8.72 19.52 -3.60
N ILE A 189 -8.07 19.23 -2.47
CA ILE A 189 -8.59 18.31 -1.45
C ILE A 189 -9.87 18.86 -0.82
N ILE A 190 -9.87 20.13 -0.39
CA ILE A 190 -11.04 20.78 0.19
C ILE A 190 -12.20 20.80 -0.81
N ALA A 191 -11.93 21.13 -2.08
CA ALA A 191 -12.95 21.13 -3.12
C ALA A 191 -13.56 19.73 -3.33
N ASP A 192 -12.76 18.66 -3.30
CA ASP A 192 -13.28 17.29 -3.36
C ASP A 192 -14.09 16.92 -2.11
N ALA A 193 -13.60 17.29 -0.91
CA ALA A 193 -14.27 17.03 0.36
C ALA A 193 -15.65 17.69 0.40
N ILE A 194 -15.77 18.97 0.01
CA ILE A 194 -17.06 19.67 -0.05
C ILE A 194 -17.98 18.97 -1.06
N ARG A 195 -17.49 18.70 -2.28
CA ARG A 195 -18.27 18.08 -3.34
C ARG A 195 -18.79 16.69 -2.96
N LYS A 196 -18.05 15.94 -2.14
CA LYS A 196 -18.37 14.58 -1.72
C LYS A 196 -19.03 14.49 -0.34
N GLY A 197 -19.30 15.63 0.30
CA GLY A 197 -19.93 15.68 1.62
C GLY A 197 -19.01 15.32 2.79
N GLY A 198 -17.70 15.31 2.59
CA GLY A 198 -16.69 15.10 3.64
C GLY A 198 -16.36 16.36 4.45
N ALA A 199 -16.74 17.55 3.97
CA ALA A 199 -16.55 18.82 4.67
C ALA A 199 -17.63 19.85 4.27
N GLU A 200 -17.87 20.82 5.15
CA GLU A 200 -18.74 21.98 4.89
C GLU A 200 -17.90 23.15 4.34
N CYS A 201 -18.48 23.94 3.43
CA CYS A 201 -17.76 25.00 2.73
C CYS A 201 -17.14 26.02 3.68
N GLU A 202 -17.90 26.41 4.70
CA GLU A 202 -17.57 27.44 5.68
C GLU A 202 -16.44 27.00 6.62
N THR A 203 -16.32 25.70 6.90
CA THR A 203 -15.39 25.17 7.90
C THR A 203 -14.25 24.35 7.30
N ALA A 204 -14.29 24.00 6.01
CA ALA A 204 -13.34 23.06 5.41
C ALA A 204 -11.87 23.51 5.51
N ASP A 205 -11.60 24.81 5.37
CA ASP A 205 -10.25 25.34 5.52
C ASP A 205 -9.74 25.20 6.96
N VAL A 206 -10.55 25.64 7.93
CA VAL A 206 -10.20 25.59 9.34
C VAL A 206 -9.96 24.14 9.76
N ALA A 207 -10.87 23.24 9.38
CA ALA A 207 -10.73 21.80 9.58
C ALA A 207 -9.42 21.26 8.99
N MET A 208 -9.06 21.64 7.76
CA MET A 208 -7.80 21.22 7.14
C MET A 208 -6.57 21.69 7.92
N ARG A 209 -6.58 22.93 8.42
CA ARG A 209 -5.47 23.46 9.23
C ARG A 209 -5.33 22.74 10.57
N GLU A 210 -6.44 22.38 11.21
CA GLU A 210 -6.43 21.57 12.43
C GLU A 210 -5.84 20.18 12.19
N VAL A 211 -6.24 19.50 11.10
CA VAL A 211 -5.67 18.19 10.73
C VAL A 211 -4.17 18.30 10.46
N ILE A 212 -3.73 19.34 9.73
CA ILE A 212 -2.31 19.60 9.50
C ILE A 212 -1.58 19.88 10.82
N GLY A 213 -2.17 20.66 11.72
CA GLY A 213 -1.62 20.93 13.05
C GLY A 213 -1.40 19.65 13.86
N ALA A 214 -2.41 18.80 13.94
CA ALA A 214 -2.32 17.51 14.63
C ALA A 214 -1.20 16.61 14.07
N LEU A 215 -1.02 16.57 12.74
CA LEU A 215 0.07 15.82 12.10
C LEU A 215 1.47 16.42 12.39
N LEU A 216 1.57 17.73 12.57
CA LEU A 216 2.84 18.38 12.93
C LEU A 216 3.19 18.15 14.40
N GLU A 217 2.20 18.05 15.29
CA GLU A 217 2.39 17.85 16.73
C GLU A 217 2.78 16.41 17.10
N CYS A 218 2.46 15.42 16.23
CA CYS A 218 2.87 14.01 16.37
C CYS A 218 4.39 13.80 16.56
N GLU A 219 5.24 14.75 16.14
CA GLU A 219 6.70 14.62 16.16
C GLU A 219 7.29 14.44 17.57
N THR A 220 6.59 14.88 18.62
CA THR A 220 7.18 15.04 19.96
C THR A 220 6.62 14.11 21.03
N ALA A 221 5.56 13.37 20.74
CA ALA A 221 4.80 12.71 21.79
C ALA A 221 4.92 11.19 21.71
N VAL A 222 5.37 10.60 22.82
CA VAL A 222 5.24 9.14 23.13
C VAL A 222 3.76 8.71 23.10
N VAL A 223 2.85 9.68 23.16
CA VAL A 223 1.40 9.54 23.13
C VAL A 223 0.90 10.16 21.83
N PRO A 224 0.12 9.46 20.99
CA PRO A 224 -0.47 10.06 19.80
C PRO A 224 -1.26 11.33 20.17
N PRO A 225 -1.30 12.36 19.30
CA PRO A 225 -2.03 13.59 19.58
C PRO A 225 -3.46 13.24 19.98
N SER A 226 -3.93 13.87 21.05
CA SER A 226 -5.28 13.62 21.54
C SER A 226 -6.26 14.06 20.46
N VAL A 227 -6.90 13.08 19.83
CA VAL A 227 -8.00 13.32 18.89
C VAL A 227 -9.16 14.09 19.51
N ASP A 228 -9.18 14.17 20.85
CA ASP A 228 -10.15 14.98 21.58
C ASP A 228 -10.06 16.48 21.23
N ASP A 229 -8.88 16.96 20.84
CA ASP A 229 -8.64 18.36 20.51
C ASP A 229 -9.11 18.74 19.09
N LEU A 230 -9.40 17.76 18.23
CA LEU A 230 -9.94 18.03 16.90
C LEU A 230 -11.42 18.42 16.98
N THR A 231 -11.77 19.53 16.31
CA THR A 231 -13.18 19.92 16.18
C THR A 231 -13.97 18.88 15.36
N PRO A 232 -15.31 18.81 15.52
CA PRO A 232 -16.12 17.87 14.73
C PRO A 232 -15.94 17.99 13.20
N PRO A 233 -15.81 19.19 12.60
CA PRO A 233 -15.45 19.32 11.19
C PRO A 233 -14.09 18.70 10.83
N ALA A 234 -13.07 18.87 11.67
CA ALA A 234 -11.76 18.26 11.46
C ALA A 234 -11.82 16.73 11.54
N ARG A 235 -12.53 16.17 12.53
CA ARG A 235 -12.74 14.72 12.64
C ARG A 235 -13.43 14.13 11.41
N ARG A 236 -14.48 14.78 10.92
CA ARG A 236 -15.16 14.39 9.66
C ARG A 236 -14.20 14.41 8.47
N LEU A 237 -13.37 15.45 8.37
CA LEU A 237 -12.38 15.55 7.31
C LEU A 237 -11.32 14.44 7.40
N VAL A 238 -10.82 14.09 8.60
CA VAL A 238 -9.87 12.98 8.78
C VAL A 238 -10.46 11.67 8.24
N LEU A 239 -11.67 11.31 8.67
CA LEU A 239 -12.34 10.09 8.21
C LEU A 239 -12.58 10.10 6.69
N PHE A 240 -12.94 11.26 6.13
CA PHE A 240 -13.04 11.42 4.68
C PHE A 240 -11.70 11.20 3.98
N LEU A 241 -10.61 11.76 4.50
CA LEU A 241 -9.29 11.61 3.90
C LEU A 241 -8.78 10.15 3.99
N ASP A 242 -9.02 9.48 5.12
CA ASP A 242 -8.69 8.06 5.31
C ASP A 242 -9.40 7.16 4.29
N ASP A 243 -10.70 7.38 4.04
CA ASP A 243 -11.38 6.65 2.97
C ASP A 243 -10.76 6.99 1.61
N ARG A 244 -10.51 8.28 1.32
CA ARG A 244 -10.23 8.73 -0.04
C ARG A 244 -8.80 8.49 -0.50
N ILE A 245 -7.83 8.39 0.41
CA ILE A 245 -6.42 8.21 0.10
C ILE A 245 -6.15 6.86 -0.56
N CYS A 246 -5.30 6.86 -1.58
CA CYS A 246 -4.79 5.65 -2.22
C CYS A 246 -3.27 5.57 -2.08
N VAL A 247 -2.78 4.57 -1.35
CA VAL A 247 -1.35 4.27 -1.18
C VAL A 247 -0.94 3.21 -2.21
N PRO A 248 0.18 3.39 -2.94
CA PRO A 248 1.20 4.46 -2.83
C PRO A 248 0.96 5.65 -3.78
N ARG A 249 -0.22 5.76 -4.42
CA ARG A 249 -0.47 6.75 -5.48
C ARG A 249 -0.36 8.19 -4.97
N ASP A 250 -1.10 8.51 -3.90
CA ASP A 250 -1.27 9.87 -3.43
C ASP A 250 -0.13 10.27 -2.48
N MET A 251 0.33 9.34 -1.64
CA MET A 251 1.54 9.46 -0.82
C MET A 251 2.12 8.08 -0.48
N GLY A 252 3.33 8.06 0.12
CA GLY A 252 3.99 6.84 0.58
C GLY A 252 3.33 6.24 1.82
N ARG A 253 3.56 4.94 2.06
CA ARG A 253 2.96 4.18 3.17
C ARG A 253 3.22 4.81 4.53
N SER A 254 4.46 5.23 4.83
CA SER A 254 4.77 5.86 6.12
C SER A 254 3.95 7.13 6.36
N SER A 255 3.87 8.03 5.37
CA SER A 255 3.10 9.27 5.48
C SER A 255 1.60 9.01 5.55
N ALA A 256 1.09 8.04 4.78
CA ALA A 256 -0.31 7.65 4.86
C ALA A 256 -0.65 7.09 6.24
N CYS A 257 0.22 6.25 6.82
CA CYS A 257 0.05 5.68 8.14
C CYS A 257 -0.18 6.76 9.22
N ALA A 258 0.47 7.92 9.11
CA ALA A 258 0.23 9.04 10.03
C ALA A 258 -1.25 9.50 10.03
N LEU A 259 -1.82 9.71 8.84
CA LEU A 259 -3.24 10.08 8.68
C LEU A 259 -4.16 8.97 9.17
N ARG A 260 -3.83 7.72 8.88
CA ARG A 260 -4.66 6.56 9.25
C ARG A 260 -4.64 6.28 10.75
N ARG A 261 -3.52 6.52 11.44
CA ARG A 261 -3.45 6.51 12.91
C ARG A 261 -4.39 7.56 13.49
N LEU A 262 -4.41 8.77 12.92
CA LEU A 262 -5.32 9.82 13.35
C LEU A 262 -6.79 9.40 13.15
N ALA A 263 -7.11 8.75 12.04
CA ALA A 263 -8.46 8.24 11.76
C ALA A 263 -8.87 7.08 12.69
N SER A 264 -7.96 6.15 12.97
CA SER A 264 -8.22 4.99 13.84
C SER A 264 -8.53 5.38 15.28
N ASN A 265 -7.99 6.51 15.74
CA ASN A 265 -8.31 7.05 17.06
C ASN A 265 -9.71 7.69 17.14
N LEU A 266 -10.39 7.90 16.00
CA LEU A 266 -11.72 8.52 15.92
C LEU A 266 -12.88 7.51 15.82
N SER A 267 -12.59 6.26 15.47
CA SER A 267 -13.54 5.16 15.27
C SER A 267 -13.79 4.37 16.55
#